data_AF-A0A7Y9G6B4-F1
#
_entry.id   AF-A0A7Y9G6B4-F1
#
_cell.length_a   1.000
_cell.length_b   1.000
_cell.length_c   1.000
_cell.angle_alpha   90.00
_cell.angle_beta   90.00
_cell.angle_gamma   90.00
#
_symmetry.space_group_name_H-M   'P 1'
#
loop_
_entity.id
_entity.type
_entity.pdbx_description
1 polymer ?
#
loop_
_entity_poly.entity_id
_entity_poly.type
_entity_poly.pdbx_seq_one_letter_code
_entity_poly.pdbx_strand_id
1 'polypeptide(L)'
;MKSSGSRLLLVAPVAALALAAVGVAGTAGTAQAAPTPRPPRGDAVVKATPSLMAPKVAASATAAAPASAKLSLRGQYQSTNYKCVPTSASMSLSTFGVSVSQDTLATKMGTTAAKGTSGNQSLPVMNAYVDPLGYSYGFSNASTASTMMEQVSYDVGVLKRAPVLGVWMEKLPWNAGMSGSKVGHAIIAYGYNKSAGTITVWDPWKPTGGSHTISAAKLAADMQPYGLDKVTAHTDADLASVGDLTGDGTADLAGVDRATGKLWLYPGPKSAASGRSLIGNGGWNGMTELTGIGDLTGDGKPDLIAAQKSDGTLWLYPGGTKALGTRIKIGNGAWNGMKDLTGIGDLTGDGKPDLIAAQKSDGTLWLYPGGTKALGTRIKIGNSGWNGMTKLVGVQDITGDGKSDLIAVRVSEGTLWVYPGASKALGTRKELGSGWGGIRSLTYTGDITGDDKSDLIGVQSNTGVMYVYAGRATGFAARVQLTSGWNG
;
A
#
# COMPACT_ATOMS: atom_id res chain seq x y z
N MET A 1 -4.53 54.95 -21.61
CA MET A 1 -3.26 54.30 -21.97
C MET A 1 -2.33 54.34 -20.75
N LYS A 2 -1.84 53.16 -20.36
CA LYS A 2 -0.58 52.78 -19.65
C LYS A 2 0.07 53.81 -18.71
N SER A 3 0.16 53.52 -17.41
CA SER A 3 1.28 52.82 -16.70
C SER A 3 2.57 53.65 -16.68
N SER A 4 3.39 53.73 -15.64
CA SER A 4 3.75 52.75 -14.60
C SER A 4 4.61 53.50 -13.58
N GLY A 5 4.44 53.20 -12.29
CA GLY A 5 5.41 53.52 -11.26
C GLY A 5 5.64 52.27 -10.43
N SER A 6 6.85 51.72 -10.46
CA SER A 6 7.32 50.79 -9.44
C SER A 6 8.84 50.73 -9.41
N ARG A 7 9.30 50.66 -8.17
CA ARG A 7 10.65 50.92 -7.68
C ARG A 7 11.57 49.70 -7.86
N LEU A 8 12.84 50.03 -8.13
CA LEU A 8 14.09 49.43 -7.69
C LEU A 8 14.02 48.14 -6.83
N LEU A 9 14.68 47.07 -7.29
CA LEU A 9 15.52 46.24 -6.42
C LEU A 9 16.65 45.57 -7.21
N LEU A 10 17.76 45.43 -6.49
CA LEU A 10 19.15 45.22 -6.86
C LEU A 10 19.48 44.03 -7.79
N VAL A 11 20.55 44.22 -8.57
CA VAL A 11 21.17 43.27 -9.48
C VAL A 11 22.49 42.73 -8.90
N ALA A 12 22.63 41.39 -8.92
CA ALA A 12 23.82 40.54 -9.11
C ALA A 12 24.88 40.41 -7.97
N PRO A 13 25.79 39.39 -8.00
CA PRO A 13 26.01 38.36 -9.03
C PRO A 13 26.16 36.90 -8.55
N VAL A 14 26.12 36.04 -9.57
CA VAL A 14 26.64 34.68 -9.67
C VAL A 14 28.11 34.62 -9.23
N ALA A 15 28.48 33.59 -8.45
CA ALA A 15 29.87 33.18 -8.29
C ALA A 15 29.99 31.67 -8.53
N ALA A 16 30.47 31.35 -9.73
CA ALA A 16 31.08 30.06 -10.03
C ALA A 16 32.46 30.00 -9.35
N LEU A 17 32.84 28.83 -8.85
CA LEU A 17 34.24 28.55 -8.51
C LEU A 17 34.65 27.22 -9.13
N ALA A 18 35.37 27.33 -10.25
CA ALA A 18 36.22 26.28 -10.78
C ALA A 18 37.55 26.30 -9.99
N LEU A 19 38.11 25.13 -9.69
CA LEU A 19 39.53 25.03 -9.31
C LEU A 19 40.22 23.91 -10.08
N ALA A 20 41.36 24.29 -10.64
CA ALA A 20 42.12 23.61 -11.68
C ALA A 20 42.82 22.33 -11.20
N ALA A 21 42.88 21.35 -12.11
CA ALA A 21 43.75 20.20 -12.00
C ALA A 21 45.19 20.62 -12.33
N VAL A 22 46.12 20.32 -11.42
CA VAL A 22 47.56 20.31 -11.72
C VAL A 22 47.89 18.93 -12.26
N GLY A 23 48.23 18.86 -13.54
CA GLY A 23 48.78 17.67 -14.16
C GLY A 23 50.27 17.54 -13.85
N VAL A 24 50.69 16.34 -13.47
CA VAL A 24 52.08 15.88 -13.64
C VAL A 24 52.02 14.50 -14.28
N ALA A 25 52.61 14.42 -15.48
CA ALA A 25 52.73 13.20 -16.25
C ALA A 25 54.04 12.46 -15.90
N GLY A 26 53.92 11.14 -15.75
CA GLY A 26 54.84 10.14 -16.29
C GLY A 26 56.16 9.89 -15.57
N THR A 27 56.37 8.62 -15.16
CA THR A 27 57.37 7.76 -15.80
C THR A 27 57.01 6.28 -15.61
N ALA A 28 57.28 5.50 -16.65
CA ALA A 28 56.94 4.10 -16.79
C ALA A 28 57.91 3.19 -16.03
N GLY A 29 57.38 2.10 -15.46
CA GLY A 29 58.14 0.98 -14.92
C GLY A 29 57.41 -0.33 -15.22
N THR A 30 58.06 -1.20 -15.96
CA THR A 30 57.61 -2.50 -16.44
C THR A 30 57.53 -3.53 -15.30
N ALA A 31 56.47 -4.35 -15.24
CA ALA A 31 56.55 -5.78 -14.89
C ALA A 31 55.17 -6.49 -14.81
N GLN A 32 55.14 -7.65 -15.49
CA GLN A 32 54.33 -8.86 -15.28
C GLN A 32 52.79 -8.83 -15.44
N ALA A 33 52.35 -9.65 -16.40
CA ALA A 33 50.96 -9.97 -16.69
C ALA A 33 50.28 -10.66 -15.50
N ALA A 34 49.30 -9.96 -14.91
CA ALA A 34 48.30 -10.54 -14.04
C ALA A 34 47.18 -11.20 -14.88
N PRO A 35 46.54 -12.27 -14.40
CA PRO A 35 45.48 -12.95 -15.14
C PRO A 35 44.33 -11.99 -15.43
N THR A 36 43.83 -12.01 -16.67
CA THR A 36 42.74 -11.16 -17.17
C THR A 36 41.55 -11.17 -16.20
N PRO A 37 41.01 -10.01 -15.79
CA PRO A 37 39.80 -9.96 -14.98
C PRO A 37 38.65 -10.53 -15.80
N ARG A 38 38.02 -11.57 -15.27
CA ARG A 38 36.75 -12.10 -15.78
C ARG A 38 35.74 -10.94 -15.85
N PRO A 39 35.01 -10.76 -16.96
CA PRO A 39 33.97 -9.72 -17.01
C PRO A 39 32.99 -9.92 -15.85
N PRO A 40 32.48 -8.84 -15.23
CA PRO A 40 31.50 -8.96 -14.18
C PRO A 40 30.33 -9.78 -14.71
N ARG A 41 30.02 -10.89 -14.04
CA ARG A 41 28.75 -11.57 -14.29
C ARG A 41 27.68 -10.52 -14.01
N GLY A 42 26.92 -10.15 -15.03
CA GLY A 42 25.71 -9.37 -14.82
C GLY A 42 24.88 -10.14 -13.80
N ASP A 43 24.62 -9.51 -12.66
CA ASP A 43 23.69 -10.06 -11.69
C ASP A 43 22.38 -10.29 -12.43
N ALA A 44 22.00 -11.56 -12.56
CA ALA A 44 20.68 -11.92 -13.00
C ALA A 44 19.70 -11.15 -12.12
N VAL A 45 18.70 -10.52 -12.75
CA VAL A 45 17.55 -9.98 -12.04
C VAL A 45 16.91 -11.16 -11.31
N VAL A 46 17.28 -11.37 -10.05
CA VAL A 46 16.59 -12.29 -9.16
C VAL A 46 15.26 -11.61 -8.87
N LYS A 47 14.25 -11.94 -9.67
CA LYS A 47 12.85 -11.75 -9.27
C LYS A 47 12.70 -12.41 -7.90
N ALA A 48 12.11 -11.65 -6.97
CA ALA A 48 11.84 -12.10 -5.63
C ALA A 48 11.14 -13.47 -5.67
N THR A 49 11.79 -14.49 -5.12
CA THR A 49 11.13 -15.72 -4.72
C THR A 49 10.59 -15.47 -3.31
N PRO A 50 9.27 -15.52 -3.07
CA PRO A 50 8.73 -15.33 -1.73
C PRO A 50 9.09 -16.55 -0.89
N SER A 51 10.10 -16.40 -0.02
CA SER A 51 10.38 -17.40 1.01
C SER A 51 10.93 -16.73 2.26
N LEU A 52 10.27 -17.03 3.38
CA LEU A 52 10.63 -16.76 4.78
C LEU A 52 10.31 -15.36 5.32
N MET A 53 9.01 -15.19 5.60
CA MET A 53 8.42 -14.61 6.83
C MET A 53 9.14 -13.46 7.54
N ALA A 54 8.53 -12.27 7.48
CA ALA A 54 8.59 -11.29 8.58
C ALA A 54 7.51 -11.62 9.63
N PRO A 55 7.77 -11.46 10.94
CA PRO A 55 6.82 -11.84 11.98
C PRO A 55 5.64 -10.86 12.11
N LYS A 56 4.48 -11.48 12.28
CA LYS A 56 3.15 -10.99 12.66
C LYS A 56 3.15 -9.66 13.43
N VAL A 57 2.53 -8.64 12.84
CA VAL A 57 2.15 -7.40 13.51
C VAL A 57 0.63 -7.33 13.51
N ALA A 58 0.04 -7.37 14.70
CA ALA A 58 -1.36 -7.02 14.88
C ALA A 58 -1.49 -5.50 14.85
N ALA A 59 -2.35 -4.97 13.99
CA ALA A 59 -2.70 -3.56 13.97
C ALA A 59 -4.22 -3.43 13.76
N SER A 60 -4.96 -3.62 14.85
CA SER A 60 -6.12 -2.77 15.13
C SER A 60 -5.60 -1.37 15.49
N ALA A 61 -6.45 -0.34 15.34
CA ALA A 61 -6.19 1.01 15.82
C ALA A 61 -5.33 1.02 17.10
N THR A 62 -4.21 1.75 17.08
CA THR A 62 -3.32 1.94 18.25
C THR A 62 -2.77 0.65 18.89
N ALA A 63 -2.13 -0.24 18.13
CA ALA A 63 -1.11 -1.09 18.76
C ALA A 63 0.03 -0.16 19.24
N ALA A 64 -0.02 0.27 20.49
CA ALA A 64 1.06 1.03 21.09
C ALA A 64 2.35 0.22 20.94
N ALA A 65 3.38 0.83 20.35
CA ALA A 65 4.67 0.17 20.20
C ALA A 65 5.14 -0.36 21.58
N PRO A 66 5.72 -1.57 21.67
CA PRO A 66 6.15 -2.15 22.94
C PRO A 66 7.08 -1.20 23.72
N ALA A 67 7.31 -1.48 25.00
CA ALA A 67 8.19 -0.64 25.83
C ALA A 67 9.64 -0.59 25.28
N SER A 68 10.07 -1.67 24.62
CA SER A 68 11.31 -1.74 23.86
C SER A 68 11.18 -2.78 22.75
N ALA A 69 11.98 -2.64 21.69
CA ALA A 69 12.15 -3.67 20.67
C ALA A 69 13.50 -3.51 19.98
N LYS A 70 14.00 -4.60 19.38
CA LYS A 70 15.21 -4.60 18.55
C LYS A 70 15.03 -5.62 17.42
N LEU A 71 15.31 -5.20 16.19
CA LEU A 71 15.25 -6.04 15.01
C LEU A 71 16.55 -6.84 14.85
N SER A 72 16.43 -8.00 14.23
CA SER A 72 17.60 -8.72 13.72
C SER A 72 18.05 -8.07 12.41
N LEU A 73 19.08 -7.23 12.50
CA LEU A 73 19.62 -6.51 11.35
C LEU A 73 21.01 -7.06 10.98
N ARG A 74 21.20 -7.44 9.72
CA ARG A 74 22.54 -7.72 9.19
C ARG A 74 23.22 -6.41 8.84
N GLY A 75 24.03 -5.90 9.77
CA GLY A 75 24.78 -4.67 9.59
C GLY A 75 25.70 -4.70 8.37
N GLN A 76 25.74 -3.59 7.64
CA GLN A 76 26.55 -3.43 6.43
C GLN A 76 27.32 -2.12 6.50
N TYR A 77 28.61 -2.16 6.16
CA TYR A 77 29.44 -0.97 5.99
C TYR A 77 29.34 -0.45 4.56
N GLN A 78 29.40 0.88 4.40
CA GLN A 78 29.44 1.50 3.08
C GLN A 78 30.76 1.16 2.37
N SER A 79 30.69 0.84 1.08
CA SER A 79 31.88 0.48 0.29
C SER A 79 32.73 1.70 -0.06
N THR A 80 32.14 2.90 -0.07
CA THR A 80 32.82 4.18 -0.34
C THR A 80 32.35 5.25 0.63
N ASN A 81 33.08 6.36 0.74
CA ASN A 81 32.74 7.48 1.63
C ASN A 81 31.43 8.22 1.27
N TYR A 82 30.83 7.97 0.10
CA TYR A 82 29.61 8.65 -0.39
C TYR A 82 28.38 7.72 -0.49
N LYS A 83 28.47 6.46 -0.03
CA LYS A 83 27.40 5.44 -0.15
C LYS A 83 26.60 5.22 1.14
N CYS A 84 26.63 6.14 2.09
CA CYS A 84 25.87 6.01 3.35
C CYS A 84 24.36 5.79 3.10
N VAL A 85 23.74 6.57 2.20
CA VAL A 85 22.30 6.43 1.87
C VAL A 85 21.98 5.11 1.17
N PRO A 86 22.62 4.71 0.05
CA PRO A 86 22.38 3.39 -0.56
C PRO A 86 22.61 2.21 0.40
N THR A 87 23.59 2.32 1.31
CA THR A 87 23.90 1.27 2.28
C THR A 87 22.80 1.17 3.34
N SER A 88 22.39 2.29 3.93
CA SER A 88 21.31 2.34 4.90
C SER A 88 19.96 1.97 4.29
N ALA A 89 19.69 2.37 3.03
CA ALA A 89 18.50 1.97 2.29
C ALA A 89 18.47 0.46 2.00
N SER A 90 19.60 -0.15 1.63
CA SER A 90 19.73 -1.60 1.46
C SER A 90 19.40 -2.36 2.76
N MET A 91 19.95 -1.91 3.88
CA MET A 91 19.61 -2.44 5.22
C MET A 91 18.13 -2.25 5.57
N SER A 92 17.55 -1.08 5.28
CA SER A 92 16.13 -0.80 5.54
C SER A 92 15.22 -1.71 4.69
N LEU A 93 15.47 -1.79 3.39
CA LEU A 93 14.72 -2.64 2.46
C LEU A 93 14.81 -4.13 2.83
N SER A 94 15.95 -4.58 3.38
CA SER A 94 16.07 -5.95 3.89
C SER A 94 15.06 -6.30 4.99
N THR A 95 14.59 -5.31 5.76
CA THR A 95 13.54 -5.52 6.78
C THR A 95 12.15 -5.77 6.18
N PHE A 96 11.96 -5.46 4.90
CA PHE A 96 10.80 -5.83 4.10
C PHE A 96 11.00 -7.13 3.32
N GLY A 97 12.10 -7.86 3.54
CA GLY A 97 12.46 -9.04 2.75
C GLY A 97 13.00 -8.72 1.36
N VAL A 98 13.29 -7.45 1.06
CA VAL A 98 13.85 -7.03 -0.23
C VAL A 98 15.37 -7.15 -0.19
N SER A 99 15.93 -8.04 -1.01
CA SER A 99 17.37 -8.19 -1.19
C SER A 99 17.87 -7.35 -2.36
N VAL A 100 18.51 -6.21 -2.07
CA VAL A 100 19.12 -5.33 -3.06
C VAL A 100 20.44 -4.77 -2.55
N SER A 101 21.49 -4.79 -3.38
CA SER A 101 22.82 -4.32 -2.97
C SER A 101 22.91 -2.79 -2.88
N GLN A 102 23.86 -2.30 -2.07
CA GLN A 102 24.18 -0.86 -2.02
C GLN A 102 24.66 -0.32 -3.37
N ASP A 103 25.27 -1.15 -4.22
CA ASP A 103 25.79 -0.74 -5.53
C ASP A 103 24.65 -0.57 -6.53
N THR A 104 23.71 -1.52 -6.54
CA THR A 104 22.48 -1.42 -7.34
C THR A 104 21.67 -0.19 -6.95
N LEU A 105 21.50 0.06 -5.64
CA LEU A 105 20.82 1.25 -5.17
C LEU A 105 21.59 2.53 -5.51
N ALA A 106 22.93 2.53 -5.38
CA ALA A 106 23.75 3.67 -5.73
C ALA A 106 23.58 4.06 -7.21
N THR A 107 23.56 3.07 -8.12
CA THR A 107 23.29 3.33 -9.54
C THR A 107 21.89 3.92 -9.75
N LYS A 108 20.85 3.34 -9.14
CA LYS A 108 19.47 3.82 -9.28
C LYS A 108 19.26 5.23 -8.68
N MET A 109 19.97 5.55 -7.60
CA MET A 109 19.92 6.85 -6.93
C MET A 109 20.84 7.90 -7.57
N GLY A 110 21.67 7.51 -8.54
CA GLY A 110 22.66 8.41 -9.16
C GLY A 110 23.79 8.82 -8.20
N THR A 111 24.13 7.97 -7.24
CA THR A 111 25.14 8.24 -6.22
C THR A 111 26.54 8.31 -6.83
N THR A 112 27.24 9.42 -6.60
CA THR A 112 28.63 9.62 -7.03
C THR A 112 29.46 10.29 -5.93
N ALA A 113 30.79 10.24 -6.04
CA ALA A 113 31.68 10.93 -5.11
C ALA A 113 31.42 12.45 -5.04
N ALA A 114 31.03 13.06 -6.16
CA ALA A 114 30.78 14.50 -6.23
C ALA A 114 29.41 14.93 -5.68
N LYS A 115 28.41 14.03 -5.68
CA LYS A 115 27.01 14.40 -5.37
C LYS A 115 26.43 13.70 -4.14
N GLY A 116 26.97 12.54 -3.74
CA GLY A 116 26.33 11.67 -2.74
C GLY A 116 24.91 11.28 -3.16
N THR A 117 24.01 11.16 -2.20
CA THR A 117 22.57 10.96 -2.45
C THR A 117 21.75 11.77 -1.47
N SER A 118 20.81 12.55 -1.97
CA SER A 118 19.84 13.28 -1.18
C SER A 118 18.50 12.56 -1.08
N GLY A 119 17.65 12.97 -0.13
CA GLY A 119 16.36 12.33 0.11
C GLY A 119 15.44 12.29 -1.12
N ASN A 120 15.40 13.36 -1.92
CA ASN A 120 14.61 13.40 -3.16
C ASN A 120 15.10 12.40 -4.24
N GLN A 121 16.34 11.93 -4.16
CA GLN A 121 16.90 10.91 -5.05
C GLN A 121 16.68 9.49 -4.51
N SER A 122 16.76 9.30 -3.19
CA SER A 122 16.54 7.99 -2.57
C SER A 122 15.07 7.60 -2.54
N LEU A 123 14.17 8.56 -2.28
CA LEU A 123 12.75 8.28 -2.04
C LEU A 123 12.06 7.55 -3.21
N PRO A 124 12.16 8.01 -4.48
CA PRO A 124 11.51 7.30 -5.58
C PRO A 124 12.09 5.90 -5.80
N VAL A 125 13.39 5.72 -5.55
CA VAL A 125 14.07 4.42 -5.70
C VAL A 125 13.60 3.45 -4.62
N MET A 126 13.51 3.89 -3.36
CA MET A 126 13.04 3.05 -2.26
C MET A 126 11.55 2.72 -2.41
N ASN A 127 10.72 3.70 -2.78
CA ASN A 127 9.30 3.49 -3.07
C ASN A 127 9.06 2.47 -4.18
N ALA A 128 9.88 2.46 -5.23
CA ALA A 128 9.78 1.44 -6.28
C ALA A 128 9.93 -0.02 -5.77
N TYR A 129 10.55 -0.24 -4.60
CA TYR A 129 10.65 -1.57 -3.98
C TYR A 129 9.53 -1.88 -2.99
N VAL A 130 8.99 -0.87 -2.30
CA VAL A 130 8.02 -1.09 -1.22
C VAL A 130 6.58 -0.75 -1.59
N ASP A 131 6.34 0.03 -2.64
CA ASP A 131 5.02 0.31 -3.18
C ASP A 131 4.27 -1.00 -3.54
N PRO A 132 4.91 -2.01 -4.20
CA PRO A 132 4.26 -3.31 -4.43
C PRO A 132 3.90 -4.08 -3.15
N LEU A 133 4.55 -3.75 -2.02
CA LEU A 133 4.32 -4.38 -0.72
C LEU A 133 3.28 -3.62 0.13
N GLY A 134 2.67 -2.57 -0.44
CA GLY A 134 1.62 -1.80 0.23
C GLY A 134 2.12 -0.69 1.15
N TYR A 135 3.35 -0.21 0.93
CA TYR A 135 4.01 0.80 1.76
C TYR A 135 4.58 1.92 0.89
N SER A 136 4.66 3.13 1.44
CA SER A 136 5.43 4.20 0.83
C SER A 136 6.31 4.89 1.87
N TYR A 137 7.56 5.16 1.50
CA TYR A 137 8.43 6.08 2.20
C TYR A 137 8.01 7.54 1.94
N GLY A 138 8.17 8.35 2.97
CA GLY A 138 8.17 9.81 2.97
C GLY A 138 9.17 10.31 4.02
N PHE A 139 9.36 11.63 4.10
CA PHE A 139 10.22 12.21 5.12
C PHE A 139 9.41 12.92 6.20
N SER A 140 9.86 12.80 7.45
CA SER A 140 9.33 13.54 8.60
C SER A 140 10.43 14.30 9.33
N ASN A 141 9.99 15.32 10.07
CA ASN A 141 10.82 15.99 11.07
C ASN A 141 10.58 15.31 12.42
N ALA A 142 11.63 14.71 12.99
CA ALA A 142 11.63 14.20 14.36
C ALA A 142 12.57 15.03 15.23
N SER A 143 12.25 16.33 15.37
CA SER A 143 13.10 17.32 16.03
C SER A 143 13.05 17.28 17.55
N THR A 144 12.21 16.43 18.15
CA THR A 144 12.11 16.26 19.60
C THR A 144 12.34 14.81 20.00
N ALA A 145 12.78 14.59 21.24
CA ALA A 145 12.92 13.25 21.79
C ALA A 145 11.61 12.43 21.72
N SER A 146 10.46 13.08 21.95
CA SER A 146 9.15 12.42 21.90
C SER A 146 8.78 11.99 20.49
N THR A 147 8.88 12.88 19.50
CA THR A 147 8.54 12.59 18.10
C THR A 147 9.50 11.56 17.50
N MET A 148 10.79 11.62 17.85
CA MET A 148 11.80 10.64 17.50
C MET A 148 11.46 9.26 18.08
N MET A 149 11.20 9.18 19.39
CA MET A 149 10.85 7.92 20.04
C MET A 149 9.53 7.36 19.50
N GLU A 150 8.53 8.21 19.26
CA GLU A 150 7.25 7.81 18.68
C GLU A 150 7.44 7.17 17.29
N GLN A 151 8.13 7.86 16.38
CA GLN A 151 8.31 7.39 15.00
C GLN A 151 9.19 6.13 14.95
N VAL A 152 10.35 6.14 15.61
CA VAL A 152 11.23 4.96 15.64
C VAL A 152 10.56 3.78 16.34
N SER A 153 9.84 4.01 17.44
CA SER A 153 9.17 2.91 18.14
C SER A 153 8.04 2.30 17.31
N TYR A 154 7.31 3.13 16.55
CA TYR A 154 6.33 2.66 15.60
C TYR A 154 6.98 1.82 14.49
N ASP A 155 8.04 2.33 13.86
CA ASP A 155 8.70 1.63 12.76
C ASP A 155 9.34 0.31 13.18
N VAL A 156 10.13 0.34 14.25
CA VAL A 156 10.88 -0.83 14.73
C VAL A 156 9.95 -1.79 15.49
N GLY A 157 9.08 -1.25 16.34
CA GLY A 157 8.26 -2.03 17.27
C GLY A 157 6.98 -2.55 16.66
N VAL A 158 6.32 -1.72 15.84
CA VAL A 158 5.07 -2.06 15.14
C VAL A 158 5.40 -2.56 13.76
N LEU A 159 5.92 -1.74 12.84
CA LEU A 159 6.12 -2.14 11.43
C LEU A 159 7.24 -3.19 11.20
N LYS A 160 8.02 -3.50 12.24
CA LYS A 160 9.21 -4.37 12.16
C LYS A 160 10.23 -3.95 11.10
N ARG A 161 10.30 -2.65 10.82
CA ARG A 161 11.24 -2.07 9.86
C ARG A 161 12.28 -1.22 10.55
N ALA A 162 13.43 -1.08 9.90
CA ALA A 162 14.49 -0.22 10.38
C ALA A 162 14.48 1.09 9.56
N PRO A 163 14.05 2.25 10.12
CA PRO A 163 14.02 3.51 9.38
C PRO A 163 15.41 4.09 9.16
N VAL A 164 15.64 4.66 7.98
CA VAL A 164 16.85 5.41 7.65
C VAL A 164 16.76 6.80 8.27
N LEU A 165 17.88 7.27 8.80
CA LEU A 165 18.02 8.55 9.48
C LEU A 165 19.15 9.37 8.86
N GLY A 166 18.82 10.50 8.25
CA GLY A 166 19.71 11.59 7.90
C GLY A 166 20.14 12.39 9.14
N VAL A 167 21.44 12.39 9.42
CA VAL A 167 22.08 13.03 10.57
C VAL A 167 23.28 13.85 10.13
N TRP A 168 23.74 14.76 10.98
CA TRP A 168 25.03 15.42 10.82
C TRP A 168 26.13 14.54 11.42
N MET A 169 27.02 14.03 10.57
CA MET A 169 28.04 13.04 10.92
C MET A 169 28.91 13.47 12.09
N GLU A 170 29.34 14.73 12.08
CA GLU A 170 30.22 15.34 13.08
C GLU A 170 29.56 15.48 14.46
N LYS A 171 28.22 15.42 14.52
CA LYS A 171 27.48 15.54 15.77
C LYS A 171 27.27 14.21 16.48
N LEU A 172 27.51 13.09 15.80
CA LEU A 172 27.34 11.75 16.39
C LEU A 172 28.38 11.51 17.50
N PRO A 173 27.99 10.95 18.66
CA PRO A 173 28.90 10.78 19.80
C PRO A 173 30.17 9.98 19.51
N TRP A 174 30.09 8.97 18.62
CA TRP A 174 31.22 8.12 18.24
C TRP A 174 32.10 8.73 17.14
N ASN A 175 31.76 9.92 16.62
CA ASN A 175 32.56 10.68 15.67
C ASN A 175 33.22 11.90 16.33
N ALA A 176 33.39 11.86 17.66
CA ALA A 176 34.00 12.95 18.42
C ALA A 176 35.38 13.33 17.83
N GLY A 177 35.58 14.63 17.61
CA GLY A 177 36.82 15.17 17.02
C GLY A 177 36.83 15.30 15.50
N MET A 178 35.78 14.86 14.79
CA MET A 178 35.65 15.11 13.36
C MET A 178 35.40 16.61 13.10
N SER A 179 36.30 17.27 12.37
CA SER A 179 36.19 18.68 12.00
C SER A 179 35.50 18.83 10.64
N GLY A 180 34.44 19.64 10.57
CA GLY A 180 33.73 19.96 9.34
C GLY A 180 32.32 20.44 9.64
N SER A 181 31.87 21.51 8.98
CA SER A 181 30.51 22.01 9.17
C SER A 181 29.55 21.26 8.24
N LYS A 182 28.63 20.48 8.80
CA LYS A 182 27.45 19.91 8.11
C LYS A 182 27.76 18.78 7.12
N VAL A 183 28.41 17.72 7.57
CA VAL A 183 28.59 16.50 6.74
C VAL A 183 27.33 15.65 6.86
N GLY A 184 26.53 15.61 5.78
CA GLY A 184 25.33 14.78 5.75
C GLY A 184 25.66 13.30 5.74
N HIS A 185 24.98 12.53 6.60
CA HIS A 185 25.22 11.11 6.76
C HIS A 185 23.93 10.36 7.03
N ALA A 186 23.87 9.10 6.59
CA ALA A 186 22.70 8.25 6.76
C ALA A 186 23.03 7.04 7.63
N ILE A 187 22.33 6.92 8.76
CA ILE A 187 22.36 5.78 9.66
C ILE A 187 20.99 5.09 9.65
N ILE A 188 20.83 3.99 10.37
CA ILE A 188 19.55 3.28 10.45
C ILE A 188 19.20 2.96 11.90
N ALA A 189 17.98 3.27 12.34
CA ALA A 189 17.50 2.84 13.65
C ALA A 189 16.91 1.44 13.55
N TYR A 190 17.26 0.57 14.49
CA TYR A 190 16.79 -0.82 14.46
C TYR A 190 16.46 -1.36 15.87
N GLY A 191 16.54 -0.52 16.89
CA GLY A 191 16.09 -0.83 18.24
C GLY A 191 15.72 0.43 19.02
N TYR A 192 14.95 0.28 20.10
CA TYR A 192 14.65 1.36 21.04
C TYR A 192 14.28 0.82 22.42
N ASN A 193 14.39 1.69 23.42
CA ASN A 193 13.90 1.47 24.77
C ASN A 193 13.27 2.78 25.29
N LYS A 194 11.95 2.75 25.52
CA LYS A 194 11.17 3.94 25.93
C LYS A 194 11.50 4.41 27.34
N SER A 195 11.67 3.50 28.30
CA SER A 195 11.97 3.87 29.69
C SER A 195 13.39 4.43 29.83
N ALA A 196 14.33 3.91 29.05
CA ALA A 196 15.69 4.45 28.98
C ALA A 196 15.80 5.69 28.08
N GLY A 197 14.78 6.00 27.27
CA GLY A 197 14.82 7.10 26.30
C GLY A 197 15.90 6.92 25.23
N THR A 198 16.24 5.68 24.85
CA THR A 198 17.35 5.35 23.95
C THR A 198 16.91 4.66 22.67
N ILE A 199 17.68 4.85 21.60
CA ILE A 199 17.53 4.23 20.29
C ILE A 199 18.83 3.51 19.95
N THR A 200 18.71 2.27 19.48
CA THR A 200 19.82 1.51 18.91
C THR A 200 19.87 1.74 17.41
N VAL A 201 21.02 2.22 16.94
CA VAL A 201 21.28 2.55 15.54
C VAL A 201 22.44 1.74 14.99
N TRP A 202 22.47 1.55 13.68
CA TRP A 202 23.62 1.06 12.95
C TRP A 202 24.16 2.18 12.04
N ASP A 203 25.45 2.45 12.15
CA ASP A 203 26.15 3.43 11.34
C ASP A 203 27.02 2.71 10.29
N PRO A 204 26.80 2.91 8.97
CA PRO A 204 27.58 2.26 7.92
C PRO A 204 29.01 2.80 7.77
N TRP A 205 29.41 3.85 8.49
CA TRP A 205 30.75 4.44 8.42
C TRP A 205 31.81 3.56 9.09
N LYS A 206 32.69 2.93 8.29
CA LYS A 206 33.64 1.91 8.80
C LYS A 206 34.59 2.36 9.93
N PRO A 207 35.16 3.58 9.94
CA PRO A 207 36.12 3.97 10.98
C PRO A 207 35.59 3.90 12.42
N THR A 208 34.33 4.28 12.65
CA THR A 208 33.76 4.45 13.99
C THR A 208 32.31 3.97 14.12
N GLY A 209 31.71 3.53 13.02
CA GLY A 209 30.32 3.06 12.96
C GLY A 209 30.13 1.66 13.49
N GLY A 210 29.15 0.94 12.96
CA GLY A 210 28.61 -0.28 13.55
C GLY A 210 27.42 0.01 14.46
N SER A 211 27.14 -0.88 15.40
CA SER A 211 25.99 -0.74 16.30
C SER A 211 26.29 0.19 17.46
N HIS A 212 25.42 1.19 17.67
CA HIS A 212 25.50 2.16 18.77
C HIS A 212 24.14 2.31 19.47
N THR A 213 24.17 2.78 20.71
CA THR A 213 22.97 3.21 21.46
C THR A 213 23.11 4.68 21.79
N ILE A 214 22.08 5.47 21.47
CA ILE A 214 22.06 6.92 21.64
C ILE A 214 20.74 7.36 22.29
N SER A 215 20.73 8.44 23.07
CA SER A 215 19.47 8.99 23.59
C SER A 215 18.62 9.57 22.45
N ALA A 216 17.31 9.39 22.51
CA ALA A 216 16.39 9.93 21.51
C ALA A 216 16.48 11.47 21.44
N ALA A 217 16.74 12.13 22.57
CA ALA A 217 16.96 13.57 22.63
C ALA A 217 18.20 14.00 21.85
N LYS A 218 19.33 13.31 22.03
CA LYS A 218 20.56 13.63 21.29
C LYS A 218 20.39 13.35 19.80
N LEU A 219 19.82 12.20 19.46
CA LEU A 219 19.59 11.82 18.07
C LEU A 219 18.69 12.82 17.35
N ALA A 220 17.59 13.26 17.99
CA ALA A 220 16.69 14.28 17.45
C ALA A 220 17.40 15.64 17.21
N ALA A 221 18.32 16.03 18.10
CA ALA A 221 19.09 17.27 17.96
C ALA A 221 20.14 17.21 16.84
N ASP A 222 20.59 16.01 16.48
CA ASP A 222 21.63 15.78 15.46
C ASP A 222 21.06 15.54 14.05
N MET A 223 19.75 15.42 13.94
CA MET A 223 19.07 15.17 12.68
C MET A 223 19.27 16.29 11.66
N GLN A 224 19.29 15.89 10.40
CA GLN A 224 19.05 16.81 9.30
C GLN A 224 17.55 17.18 9.21
N PRO A 225 17.20 18.35 8.64
CA PRO A 225 15.82 18.63 8.26
C PRO A 225 15.27 17.53 7.36
N TYR A 226 14.07 17.03 7.68
CA TYR A 226 13.43 15.90 7.00
C TYR A 226 14.28 14.63 6.98
N GLY A 227 15.14 14.46 7.98
CA GLY A 227 16.09 13.36 8.04
C GLY A 227 15.50 12.04 8.53
N LEU A 228 14.20 11.88 8.77
CA LEU A 228 13.64 10.56 9.15
C LEU A 228 12.79 10.03 8.02
N ASP A 229 13.19 8.88 7.50
CA ASP A 229 12.42 8.13 6.52
C ASP A 229 11.24 7.47 7.24
N LYS A 230 10.07 8.07 7.13
CA LYS A 230 8.80 7.52 7.60
C LYS A 230 8.22 6.61 6.52
N VAL A 231 7.71 5.45 6.89
CA VAL A 231 6.91 4.61 6.01
C VAL A 231 5.47 4.67 6.48
N THR A 232 4.56 4.82 5.53
CA THR A 232 3.12 4.73 5.77
C THR A 232 2.61 3.50 5.05
N ALA A 233 1.96 2.59 5.78
CA ALA A 233 1.16 1.54 5.16
C ALA A 233 -0.03 2.18 4.45
N HIS A 234 -0.44 1.69 3.28
CA HIS A 234 -1.65 2.19 2.64
C HIS A 234 -2.85 2.01 3.58
N THR A 235 -3.57 3.09 3.88
CA THR A 235 -4.73 3.08 4.79
C THR A 235 -6.01 2.72 4.03
N ASP A 236 -5.91 1.76 3.11
CA ASP A 236 -7.00 1.41 2.22
C ASP A 236 -8.07 0.64 3.01
N ALA A 237 -9.18 1.33 3.33
CA ALA A 237 -10.21 0.81 4.23
C ALA A 237 -11.24 -0.05 3.51
N ASP A 238 -11.60 0.30 2.27
CA ASP A 238 -12.54 -0.47 1.46
C ASP A 238 -11.88 -0.96 0.19
N LEU A 239 -11.95 -2.28 0.00
CA LEU A 239 -11.63 -2.97 -1.22
C LEU A 239 -12.95 -3.36 -1.89
N ALA A 240 -13.12 -2.97 -3.15
CA ALA A 240 -14.23 -3.40 -3.97
C ALA A 240 -13.68 -4.05 -5.25
N SER A 241 -14.25 -5.19 -5.63
CA SER A 241 -14.16 -5.63 -7.01
C SER A 241 -14.87 -4.64 -7.91
N VAL A 242 -14.25 -4.34 -9.04
CA VAL A 242 -14.75 -3.38 -10.03
C VAL A 242 -14.86 -4.01 -11.41
N GLY A 243 -14.81 -5.35 -11.48
CA GLY A 243 -14.72 -6.07 -12.75
C GLY A 243 -13.41 -5.78 -13.48
N ASP A 244 -13.33 -6.17 -14.74
CA ASP A 244 -12.16 -5.93 -15.60
C ASP A 244 -12.16 -4.50 -16.17
N LEU A 245 -11.58 -3.54 -15.42
CA LEU A 245 -11.39 -2.16 -15.89
C LEU A 245 -10.11 -2.01 -16.72
N THR A 246 -9.17 -2.95 -16.63
CA THR A 246 -7.96 -2.95 -17.46
C THR A 246 -8.19 -3.45 -18.87
N GLY A 247 -9.24 -4.25 -19.09
CA GLY A 247 -9.58 -4.90 -20.36
C GLY A 247 -8.73 -6.13 -20.66
N ASP A 248 -8.15 -6.78 -19.65
CA ASP A 248 -7.25 -7.92 -19.81
C ASP A 248 -7.94 -9.29 -19.64
N GLY A 249 -9.24 -9.28 -19.38
CA GLY A 249 -10.08 -10.44 -19.13
C GLY A 249 -9.87 -11.05 -17.75
N THR A 250 -9.34 -10.32 -16.76
CA THR A 250 -9.37 -10.67 -15.34
C THR A 250 -9.99 -9.53 -14.53
N ALA A 251 -10.70 -9.83 -13.44
CA ALA A 251 -11.27 -8.75 -12.64
C ALA A 251 -10.18 -8.01 -11.86
N ASP A 252 -10.41 -6.70 -11.72
CA ASP A 252 -9.58 -5.79 -10.97
C ASP A 252 -10.22 -5.41 -9.63
N LEU A 253 -9.41 -4.80 -8.77
CA LEU A 253 -9.84 -4.26 -7.49
C LEU A 253 -9.68 -2.75 -7.47
N ALA A 254 -10.56 -2.07 -6.73
CA ALA A 254 -10.37 -0.68 -6.35
C ALA A 254 -10.21 -0.53 -4.84
N GLY A 255 -9.25 0.30 -4.43
CA GLY A 255 -8.95 0.61 -3.04
C GLY A 255 -8.98 2.11 -2.78
N VAL A 256 -9.67 2.54 -1.72
CA VAL A 256 -9.71 3.94 -1.30
C VAL A 256 -8.60 4.21 -0.29
N ASP A 257 -7.61 5.02 -0.67
CA ASP A 257 -6.65 5.59 0.27
C ASP A 257 -7.37 6.62 1.13
N ARG A 258 -7.74 6.25 2.36
CA ARG A 258 -8.54 7.11 3.24
C ARG A 258 -7.77 8.36 3.68
N ALA A 259 -6.44 8.30 3.74
CA ALA A 259 -5.62 9.43 4.16
C ALA A 259 -5.59 10.54 3.09
N THR A 260 -5.49 10.16 1.82
CA THR A 260 -5.45 11.13 0.71
C THR A 260 -6.81 11.34 0.04
N GLY A 261 -7.77 10.44 0.29
CA GLY A 261 -9.06 10.40 -0.39
C GLY A 261 -8.98 9.96 -1.85
N LYS A 262 -7.85 9.37 -2.27
CA LYS A 262 -7.65 8.87 -3.63
C LYS A 262 -8.26 7.48 -3.81
N LEU A 263 -8.66 7.15 -5.04
CA LEU A 263 -9.07 5.82 -5.44
C LEU A 263 -8.02 5.22 -6.38
N TRP A 264 -7.54 4.05 -6.03
CA TRP A 264 -6.53 3.31 -6.76
C TRP A 264 -7.15 2.05 -7.37
N LEU A 265 -6.83 1.79 -8.63
CA LEU A 265 -7.10 0.53 -9.32
C LEU A 265 -5.89 -0.39 -9.12
N TYR A 266 -6.14 -1.60 -8.65
CA TYR A 266 -5.17 -2.67 -8.51
C TYR A 266 -5.49 -3.73 -9.57
N PRO A 267 -4.65 -3.84 -10.61
CA PRO A 267 -4.91 -4.77 -11.70
C PRO A 267 -4.93 -6.24 -11.25
N GLY A 268 -5.76 -7.04 -11.91
CA GLY A 268 -5.78 -8.49 -11.82
C GLY A 268 -4.46 -9.14 -12.25
N PRO A 269 -4.33 -10.47 -12.11
CA PRO A 269 -3.06 -11.19 -12.31
C PRO A 269 -2.41 -10.97 -13.68
N LYS A 270 -3.22 -10.84 -14.74
CA LYS A 270 -2.71 -10.65 -16.11
C LYS A 270 -2.03 -9.30 -16.30
N SER A 271 -2.46 -8.27 -15.56
CA SER A 271 -1.89 -6.92 -15.60
C SER A 271 -1.14 -6.51 -14.34
N ALA A 272 -0.99 -7.39 -13.33
CA ALA A 272 -0.42 -7.07 -12.03
C ALA A 272 0.96 -6.40 -12.09
N ALA A 273 1.79 -6.76 -13.07
CA ALA A 273 3.12 -6.17 -13.30
C ALA A 273 3.08 -4.67 -13.64
N SER A 274 1.93 -4.15 -14.08
CA SER A 274 1.73 -2.71 -14.35
C SER A 274 1.66 -1.87 -13.07
N GLY A 275 1.48 -2.51 -11.91
CA GLY A 275 1.25 -1.82 -10.65
C GLY A 275 -0.12 -1.13 -10.59
N ARG A 276 -0.41 -0.51 -9.44
CA ARG A 276 -1.68 0.21 -9.25
C ARG A 276 -1.73 1.51 -10.05
N SER A 277 -2.92 1.90 -10.49
CA SER A 277 -3.18 3.13 -11.24
C SER A 277 -4.13 4.05 -10.48
N LEU A 278 -3.92 5.36 -10.54
CA LEU A 278 -4.81 6.33 -9.91
C LEU A 278 -6.06 6.52 -10.78
N ILE A 279 -7.23 6.16 -10.25
CA ILE A 279 -8.53 6.28 -10.96
C ILE A 279 -9.47 7.30 -10.32
N GLY A 280 -9.08 7.86 -9.17
CA GLY A 280 -9.79 8.95 -8.52
C GLY A 280 -8.84 9.82 -7.71
N ASN A 281 -8.77 11.12 -8.02
CA ASN A 281 -7.73 12.00 -7.47
C ASN A 281 -8.06 12.59 -6.07
N GLY A 282 -9.25 12.34 -5.53
CA GLY A 282 -9.66 12.86 -4.22
C GLY A 282 -11.15 12.67 -3.93
N GLY A 283 -11.55 12.87 -2.68
CA GLY A 283 -12.96 12.85 -2.24
C GLY A 283 -13.57 11.47 -1.99
N TRP A 284 -12.86 10.38 -2.29
CA TRP A 284 -13.35 9.01 -2.10
C TRP A 284 -13.45 8.59 -0.64
N ASN A 285 -12.65 9.21 0.24
CA ASN A 285 -12.83 9.09 1.68
C ASN A 285 -14.16 9.68 2.19
N GLY A 286 -14.87 10.45 1.36
CA GLY A 286 -16.24 10.93 1.59
C GLY A 286 -17.35 9.94 1.24
N MET A 287 -17.02 8.72 0.81
CA MET A 287 -17.99 7.65 0.55
C MET A 287 -18.16 6.73 1.77
N THR A 288 -19.39 6.28 2.00
CA THR A 288 -19.71 5.27 3.03
C THR A 288 -19.48 3.85 2.55
N GLU A 289 -19.82 3.58 1.30
CA GLU A 289 -19.70 2.26 0.66
C GLU A 289 -19.37 2.47 -0.82
N LEU A 290 -18.63 1.53 -1.41
CA LEU A 290 -18.44 1.41 -2.85
C LEU A 290 -18.46 -0.05 -3.28
N THR A 291 -18.97 -0.33 -4.48
CA THR A 291 -19.02 -1.68 -5.03
C THR A 291 -19.08 -1.63 -6.55
N GLY A 292 -18.44 -2.57 -7.24
CA GLY A 292 -18.71 -2.81 -8.65
C GLY A 292 -20.13 -3.36 -8.81
N ILE A 293 -20.85 -2.88 -9.82
CA ILE A 293 -22.17 -3.42 -10.15
C ILE A 293 -22.13 -4.31 -11.40
N GLY A 294 -21.12 -4.16 -12.25
CA GLY A 294 -21.14 -4.71 -13.62
C GLY A 294 -21.51 -3.60 -14.60
N ASP A 295 -21.85 -3.94 -15.85
CA ASP A 295 -22.18 -2.95 -16.88
C ASP A 295 -23.64 -2.47 -16.76
N LEU A 296 -23.87 -1.42 -15.97
CA LEU A 296 -25.17 -0.78 -15.82
C LEU A 296 -25.39 0.31 -16.89
N THR A 297 -24.32 0.79 -17.52
CA THR A 297 -24.38 1.79 -18.58
C THR A 297 -24.72 1.21 -19.95
N GLY A 298 -24.47 -0.09 -20.16
CA GLY A 298 -24.65 -0.83 -21.40
C GLY A 298 -23.52 -0.62 -22.42
N ASP A 299 -22.33 -0.18 -21.97
CA ASP A 299 -21.19 0.13 -22.85
C ASP A 299 -20.16 -1.00 -22.96
N GLY A 300 -20.43 -2.14 -22.34
CA GLY A 300 -19.58 -3.32 -22.28
C GLY A 300 -18.48 -3.25 -21.22
N LYS A 301 -18.44 -2.21 -20.37
CA LYS A 301 -17.44 -2.07 -19.30
C LYS A 301 -18.10 -2.14 -17.92
N PRO A 302 -17.40 -2.68 -16.92
CA PRO A 302 -17.94 -2.70 -15.58
C PRO A 302 -17.97 -1.31 -14.95
N ASP A 303 -19.05 -0.99 -14.27
CA ASP A 303 -19.27 0.27 -13.58
C ASP A 303 -19.09 0.13 -12.06
N LEU A 304 -18.76 1.25 -11.43
CA LEU A 304 -18.66 1.36 -9.97
C LEU A 304 -19.84 2.17 -9.42
N ILE A 305 -20.38 1.77 -8.28
CA ILE A 305 -21.33 2.55 -7.50
C ILE A 305 -20.71 2.97 -6.18
N ALA A 306 -20.99 4.19 -5.74
CA ALA A 306 -20.60 4.66 -4.40
C ALA A 306 -21.70 5.51 -3.75
N ALA A 307 -21.88 5.30 -2.44
CA ALA A 307 -22.81 6.06 -1.61
C ALA A 307 -22.09 7.21 -0.89
N GLN A 308 -22.57 8.43 -1.07
CA GLN A 308 -22.00 9.63 -0.47
C GLN A 308 -22.35 9.70 1.03
N LYS A 309 -21.34 9.94 1.88
CA LYS A 309 -21.52 9.97 3.34
C LYS A 309 -22.41 11.12 3.82
N SER A 310 -22.25 12.29 3.22
CA SER A 310 -22.84 13.54 3.70
C SER A 310 -24.36 13.62 3.53
N ASP A 311 -24.88 13.12 2.42
CA ASP A 311 -26.29 13.26 2.04
C ASP A 311 -26.94 11.93 1.64
N GLY A 312 -26.17 10.84 1.56
CA GLY A 312 -26.65 9.55 1.10
C GLY A 312 -26.98 9.50 -0.38
N THR A 313 -26.48 10.43 -1.21
CA THR A 313 -26.64 10.33 -2.66
C THR A 313 -25.91 9.10 -3.19
N LEU A 314 -26.56 8.32 -4.07
CA LEU A 314 -25.92 7.20 -4.76
C LEU A 314 -25.45 7.63 -6.15
N TRP A 315 -24.17 7.42 -6.41
CA TRP A 315 -23.51 7.75 -7.66
C TRP A 315 -23.11 6.47 -8.40
N LEU A 316 -23.41 6.43 -9.70
CA LEU A 316 -22.83 5.52 -10.66
C LEU A 316 -21.61 6.19 -11.30
N TYR A 317 -20.51 5.48 -11.40
CA TYR A 317 -19.27 5.89 -12.05
C TYR A 317 -19.06 4.97 -13.25
N PRO A 318 -19.36 5.45 -14.47
CA PRO A 318 -19.15 4.67 -15.68
C PRO A 318 -17.73 4.13 -15.80
N GLY A 319 -17.58 2.87 -16.19
CA GLY A 319 -16.28 2.26 -16.45
C GLY A 319 -15.54 2.89 -17.62
N GLY A 320 -14.23 2.99 -17.50
CA GLY A 320 -13.32 3.34 -18.59
C GLY A 320 -12.03 2.53 -18.49
N THR A 321 -11.26 2.44 -19.57
CA THR A 321 -9.99 1.70 -19.56
C THR A 321 -9.02 2.32 -18.55
N LYS A 322 -8.84 1.66 -17.40
CA LYS A 322 -8.06 2.16 -16.25
C LYS A 322 -8.51 3.54 -15.75
N ALA A 323 -9.80 3.87 -15.86
CA ALA A 323 -10.35 5.15 -15.45
C ALA A 323 -11.84 5.04 -15.09
N LEU A 324 -12.39 6.08 -14.48
CA LEU A 324 -13.82 6.25 -14.29
C LEU A 324 -14.32 7.45 -15.08
N GLY A 325 -15.51 7.32 -15.67
CA GLY A 325 -16.22 8.38 -16.38
C GLY A 325 -16.89 9.38 -15.45
N THR A 326 -17.58 10.36 -16.05
CA THR A 326 -18.37 11.34 -15.31
C THR A 326 -19.49 10.65 -14.53
N ARG A 327 -19.50 10.86 -13.21
CA ARG A 327 -20.50 10.24 -12.33
C ARG A 327 -21.93 10.66 -12.68
N ILE A 328 -22.86 9.71 -12.54
CA ILE A 328 -24.29 9.85 -12.78
C ILE A 328 -25.01 9.65 -11.46
N LYS A 329 -25.95 10.55 -11.13
CA LYS A 329 -26.77 10.40 -9.92
C LYS A 329 -27.84 9.34 -10.18
N ILE A 330 -27.84 8.26 -9.40
CA ILE A 330 -28.79 7.14 -9.56
C ILE A 330 -29.66 6.90 -8.31
N GLY A 331 -29.40 7.62 -7.22
CA GLY A 331 -30.20 7.53 -6.00
C GLY A 331 -30.32 8.87 -5.27
N ASN A 332 -31.53 9.20 -4.84
CA ASN A 332 -31.84 10.43 -4.12
C ASN A 332 -31.77 10.21 -2.60
N GLY A 333 -30.60 10.40 -2.00
CA GLY A 333 -30.40 10.41 -0.55
C GLY A 333 -30.63 9.06 0.15
N ALA A 334 -30.37 9.02 1.46
CA ALA A 334 -30.60 7.89 2.38
C ALA A 334 -29.79 6.59 2.12
N TRP A 335 -28.93 6.54 1.10
CA TRP A 335 -28.05 5.37 0.88
C TRP A 335 -26.96 5.23 1.94
N ASN A 336 -26.62 6.31 2.65
CA ASN A 336 -25.80 6.27 3.86
C ASN A 336 -26.51 5.58 5.05
N GLY A 337 -27.79 5.24 4.92
CA GLY A 337 -28.55 4.38 5.83
C GLY A 337 -28.42 2.88 5.55
N MET A 338 -27.73 2.49 4.48
CA MET A 338 -27.40 1.10 4.20
C MET A 338 -26.14 0.69 4.98
N LYS A 339 -26.14 -0.52 5.53
CA LYS A 339 -24.97 -1.10 6.18
C LYS A 339 -23.97 -1.63 5.15
N ASP A 340 -24.45 -2.13 4.03
CA ASP A 340 -23.61 -2.72 2.99
C ASP A 340 -24.33 -2.70 1.64
N LEU A 341 -23.53 -2.66 0.56
CA LEU A 341 -23.98 -2.66 -0.83
C LEU A 341 -23.13 -3.64 -1.63
N THR A 342 -23.75 -4.44 -2.50
CA THR A 342 -23.01 -5.25 -3.47
C THR A 342 -23.76 -5.39 -4.78
N GLY A 343 -23.07 -5.27 -5.91
CA GLY A 343 -23.57 -5.81 -7.16
C GLY A 343 -23.68 -7.33 -7.07
N ILE A 344 -24.67 -7.93 -7.74
CA ILE A 344 -24.85 -9.38 -7.78
C ILE A 344 -24.97 -9.93 -9.22
N GLY A 345 -24.86 -9.09 -10.25
CA GLY A 345 -25.22 -9.50 -11.60
C GLY A 345 -26.74 -9.61 -11.75
N ASP A 346 -27.23 -10.39 -12.71
CA ASP A 346 -28.66 -10.42 -13.07
C ASP A 346 -29.45 -11.44 -12.25
N LEU A 347 -30.02 -11.00 -11.12
CA LEU A 347 -30.89 -11.81 -10.27
C LEU A 347 -32.37 -11.70 -10.70
N THR A 348 -32.71 -10.68 -11.49
CA THR A 348 -34.06 -10.45 -11.99
C THR A 348 -34.40 -11.22 -13.27
N GLY A 349 -33.38 -11.64 -14.02
CA GLY A 349 -33.45 -12.32 -15.31
C GLY A 349 -33.69 -11.37 -16.48
N ASP A 350 -33.36 -10.08 -16.35
CA ASP A 350 -33.64 -9.04 -17.35
C ASP A 350 -32.41 -8.63 -18.20
N GLY A 351 -31.30 -9.34 -18.01
CA GLY A 351 -30.03 -9.13 -18.68
C GLY A 351 -29.19 -7.98 -18.14
N LYS A 352 -29.60 -7.30 -17.06
CA LYS A 352 -28.86 -6.18 -16.46
C LYS A 352 -28.36 -6.54 -15.06
N PRO A 353 -27.23 -5.95 -14.63
CA PRO A 353 -26.76 -6.18 -13.28
C PRO A 353 -27.65 -5.50 -12.24
N ASP A 354 -27.95 -6.23 -11.17
CA ASP A 354 -28.73 -5.78 -10.01
C ASP A 354 -27.82 -5.42 -8.83
N LEU A 355 -28.38 -4.63 -7.90
CA LEU A 355 -27.74 -4.26 -6.64
C LEU A 355 -28.50 -4.87 -5.45
N ILE A 356 -27.76 -5.39 -4.47
CA ILE A 356 -28.30 -5.75 -3.15
C ILE A 356 -27.83 -4.74 -2.11
N ALA A 357 -28.73 -4.37 -1.19
CA ALA A 357 -28.42 -3.52 -0.05
C ALA A 357 -29.02 -4.05 1.24
N ALA A 358 -28.23 -4.07 2.31
CA ALA A 358 -28.72 -4.36 3.67
C ALA A 358 -29.01 -3.06 4.42
N GLN A 359 -30.25 -2.94 4.91
CA GLN A 359 -30.68 -1.79 5.69
C GLN A 359 -30.03 -1.82 7.09
N LYS A 360 -29.42 -0.71 7.52
CA LYS A 360 -28.73 -0.66 8.82
C LYS A 360 -29.68 -0.76 10.01
N SER A 361 -30.86 -0.14 9.90
CA SER A 361 -31.81 0.04 11.01
C SER A 361 -32.52 -1.24 11.45
N ASP A 362 -32.91 -2.10 10.51
CA ASP A 362 -33.72 -3.30 10.78
C ASP A 362 -33.13 -4.59 10.17
N GLY A 363 -32.04 -4.47 9.40
CA GLY A 363 -31.42 -5.60 8.73
C GLY A 363 -32.23 -6.17 7.58
N THR A 364 -33.21 -5.45 7.04
CA THR A 364 -33.93 -5.85 5.83
C THR A 364 -32.96 -5.91 4.65
N LEU A 365 -33.07 -6.95 3.82
CA LEU A 365 -32.32 -7.07 2.56
C LEU A 365 -33.20 -6.66 1.39
N TRP A 366 -32.68 -5.75 0.58
CA TRP A 366 -33.36 -5.22 -0.60
C TRP A 366 -32.57 -5.58 -1.86
N LEU A 367 -33.28 -6.07 -2.87
CA LEU A 367 -32.82 -6.18 -4.25
C LEU A 367 -33.28 -4.92 -4.99
N TYR A 368 -32.38 -4.30 -5.74
CA TYR A 368 -32.64 -3.16 -6.61
C TYR A 368 -32.38 -3.63 -8.04
N PRO A 369 -33.44 -3.86 -8.83
CA PRO A 369 -33.31 -4.23 -10.23
C PRO A 369 -32.45 -3.26 -11.02
N GLY A 370 -31.58 -3.76 -11.89
CA GLY A 370 -30.79 -2.96 -12.83
C GLY A 370 -31.67 -2.27 -13.87
N GLY A 371 -31.33 -1.03 -14.20
CA GLY A 371 -31.88 -0.29 -15.33
C GLY A 371 -30.77 0.38 -16.11
N THR A 372 -31.09 0.99 -17.27
CA THR A 372 -30.09 1.74 -18.03
C THR A 372 -29.64 2.98 -17.26
N LYS A 373 -28.45 2.92 -16.66
CA LYS A 373 -27.87 3.99 -15.83
C LYS A 373 -28.77 4.37 -14.63
N ALA A 374 -29.53 3.42 -14.11
CA ALA A 374 -30.48 3.63 -13.01
C ALA A 374 -30.75 2.34 -12.24
N LEU A 375 -31.40 2.45 -11.09
CA LEU A 375 -31.94 1.31 -10.34
C LEU A 375 -33.47 1.37 -10.35
N GLY A 376 -34.11 0.22 -10.48
CA GLY A 376 -35.55 0.04 -10.43
C GLY A 376 -36.12 0.07 -9.01
N THR A 377 -37.43 -0.16 -8.91
CA THR A 377 -38.13 -0.25 -7.63
C THR A 377 -37.59 -1.43 -6.82
N ARG A 378 -37.13 -1.15 -5.60
CA ARG A 378 -36.58 -2.17 -4.70
C ARG A 378 -37.59 -3.27 -4.35
N ILE A 379 -37.11 -4.49 -4.25
CA ILE A 379 -37.85 -5.70 -3.88
C ILE A 379 -37.29 -6.19 -2.55
N LYS A 380 -38.15 -6.49 -1.58
CA LYS A 380 -37.71 -7.07 -0.30
C LYS A 380 -37.37 -8.53 -0.52
N ILE A 381 -36.12 -8.92 -0.27
CA ILE A 381 -35.64 -10.31 -0.43
C ILE A 381 -35.14 -10.93 0.87
N GLY A 382 -35.09 -10.17 1.96
CA GLY A 382 -34.77 -10.67 3.30
C GLY A 382 -35.44 -9.84 4.38
N ASN A 383 -36.01 -10.50 5.39
CA ASN A 383 -36.86 -9.83 6.39
C ASN A 383 -36.06 -9.04 7.43
N SER A 384 -34.96 -9.60 7.95
CA SER A 384 -34.14 -8.98 8.99
C SER A 384 -32.79 -9.70 9.14
N GLY A 385 -31.90 -9.17 9.99
CA GLY A 385 -30.65 -9.82 10.41
C GLY A 385 -29.46 -9.64 9.46
N TRP A 386 -29.66 -9.04 8.28
CA TRP A 386 -28.58 -8.81 7.31
C TRP A 386 -27.60 -7.71 7.73
N ASN A 387 -28.01 -6.82 8.63
CA ASN A 387 -27.12 -5.86 9.29
C ASN A 387 -26.16 -6.53 10.30
N GLY A 388 -26.36 -7.81 10.63
CA GLY A 388 -25.44 -8.64 11.41
C GLY A 388 -24.40 -9.39 10.57
N MET A 389 -24.34 -9.14 9.26
CA MET A 389 -23.30 -9.64 8.37
C MET A 389 -22.10 -8.67 8.34
N THR A 390 -20.88 -9.21 8.31
CA THR A 390 -19.66 -8.40 8.21
C THR A 390 -19.56 -7.76 6.84
N LYS A 391 -19.74 -8.58 5.80
CA LYS A 391 -19.80 -8.18 4.40
C LYS A 391 -20.79 -9.03 3.59
N LEU A 392 -21.41 -8.39 2.62
CA LEU A 392 -22.18 -8.98 1.53
C LEU A 392 -21.33 -8.94 0.27
N VAL A 393 -21.27 -10.07 -0.44
CA VAL A 393 -20.55 -10.13 -1.72
C VAL A 393 -21.42 -10.90 -2.69
N GLY A 394 -21.91 -10.21 -3.72
CA GLY A 394 -22.46 -10.87 -4.88
C GLY A 394 -21.35 -11.57 -5.63
N VAL A 395 -21.58 -12.82 -5.95
CA VAL A 395 -20.66 -13.67 -6.70
C VAL A 395 -21.40 -14.11 -7.96
N GLN A 396 -20.68 -14.67 -8.93
CA GLN A 396 -21.31 -15.34 -10.06
C GLN A 396 -21.94 -16.66 -9.57
N ASP A 397 -21.73 -17.78 -10.26
CA ASP A 397 -22.36 -19.05 -9.90
C ASP A 397 -21.39 -19.94 -9.13
N ILE A 398 -21.42 -19.85 -7.79
CA ILE A 398 -20.61 -20.73 -6.91
C ILE A 398 -21.32 -22.07 -6.69
N THR A 399 -22.64 -22.10 -6.81
CA THR A 399 -23.44 -23.31 -6.54
C THR A 399 -23.57 -24.23 -7.75
N GLY A 400 -23.19 -23.76 -8.95
CA GLY A 400 -23.28 -24.48 -10.22
C GLY A 400 -24.72 -24.55 -10.77
N ASP A 401 -25.62 -23.67 -10.34
CA ASP A 401 -27.04 -23.69 -10.71
C ASP A 401 -27.40 -22.74 -11.87
N GLY A 402 -26.39 -22.08 -12.44
CA GLY A 402 -26.49 -21.14 -13.55
C GLY A 402 -26.92 -19.74 -13.15
N LYS A 403 -26.99 -19.41 -11.85
CA LYS A 403 -27.41 -18.10 -11.35
C LYS A 403 -26.34 -17.47 -10.47
N SER A 404 -26.36 -16.14 -10.39
CA SER A 404 -25.51 -15.43 -9.44
C SER A 404 -25.93 -15.69 -8.01
N ASP A 405 -24.97 -15.99 -7.14
CA ASP A 405 -25.18 -16.23 -5.72
C ASP A 405 -24.80 -15.01 -4.87
N LEU A 406 -25.26 -15.00 -3.62
CA LEU A 406 -24.77 -14.07 -2.60
C LEU A 406 -23.98 -14.84 -1.55
N ILE A 407 -22.78 -14.38 -1.20
CA ILE A 407 -22.11 -14.85 0.01
C ILE A 407 -22.15 -13.78 1.10
N ALA A 408 -22.22 -14.24 2.35
CA ALA A 408 -22.14 -13.36 3.50
C ALA A 408 -21.43 -14.03 4.68
N VAL A 409 -20.66 -13.23 5.41
CA VAL A 409 -20.01 -13.66 6.65
C VAL A 409 -20.85 -13.18 7.83
N ARG A 410 -21.29 -14.10 8.69
CA ARG A 410 -22.06 -13.73 9.89
C ARG A 410 -21.11 -13.31 11.02
N VAL A 411 -21.27 -12.09 11.56
CA VAL A 411 -20.36 -11.51 12.57
C VAL A 411 -20.24 -12.40 13.81
N SER A 412 -21.36 -12.91 14.32
CA SER A 412 -21.41 -13.66 15.59
C SER A 412 -20.76 -15.04 15.54
N GLU A 413 -20.65 -15.63 14.34
CA GLU A 413 -20.23 -17.03 14.16
C GLU A 413 -18.90 -17.12 13.41
N GLY A 414 -18.56 -16.10 12.61
CA GLY A 414 -17.44 -16.16 11.68
C GLY A 414 -17.64 -17.24 10.60
N THR A 415 -18.88 -17.61 10.31
CA THR A 415 -19.24 -18.58 9.27
C THR A 415 -19.52 -17.87 7.96
N LEU A 416 -18.93 -18.37 6.88
CA LEU A 416 -19.23 -17.98 5.50
C LEU A 416 -20.41 -18.82 5.00
N TRP A 417 -21.45 -18.12 4.57
CA TRP A 417 -22.64 -18.71 3.98
C TRP A 417 -22.72 -18.32 2.52
N VAL A 418 -23.16 -19.26 1.67
CA VAL A 418 -23.67 -18.96 0.32
C VAL A 418 -25.18 -19.03 0.33
N TYR A 419 -25.82 -18.08 -0.34
CA TYR A 419 -27.24 -17.97 -0.55
C TYR A 419 -27.46 -18.10 -2.06
N PRO A 420 -27.95 -19.26 -2.53
CA PRO A 420 -28.12 -19.50 -3.96
C PRO A 420 -29.00 -18.45 -4.62
N GLY A 421 -28.68 -18.04 -5.84
CA GLY A 421 -29.52 -17.14 -6.63
C GLY A 421 -30.90 -17.74 -6.91
N ALA A 422 -31.95 -16.94 -6.78
CA ALA A 422 -33.29 -17.30 -7.24
C ALA A 422 -33.93 -16.11 -7.95
N SER A 423 -34.95 -16.35 -8.79
CA SER A 423 -35.62 -15.30 -9.57
C SER A 423 -36.19 -14.22 -8.64
N LYS A 424 -35.47 -13.08 -8.55
CA LYS A 424 -35.75 -11.96 -7.64
C LYS A 424 -35.76 -12.34 -6.14
N ALA A 425 -34.99 -13.36 -5.76
CA ALA A 425 -34.91 -13.86 -4.39
C ALA A 425 -33.57 -14.56 -4.11
N LEU A 426 -33.38 -15.01 -2.87
CA LEU A 426 -32.29 -15.90 -2.49
C LEU A 426 -32.85 -17.24 -2.01
N GLY A 427 -32.15 -18.32 -2.36
CA GLY A 427 -32.47 -19.68 -1.94
C GLY A 427 -32.02 -19.99 -0.51
N THR A 428 -32.22 -21.25 -0.11
CA THR A 428 -31.78 -21.75 1.19
C THR A 428 -30.26 -21.71 1.29
N ARG A 429 -29.74 -21.01 2.31
CA ARG A 429 -28.30 -20.87 2.50
C ARG A 429 -27.59 -22.20 2.77
N LYS A 430 -26.35 -22.31 2.30
CA LYS A 430 -25.44 -23.43 2.57
C LYS A 430 -24.18 -22.90 3.24
N GLU A 431 -23.62 -23.66 4.18
CA GLU A 431 -22.38 -23.30 4.85
C GLU A 431 -21.19 -23.58 3.91
N LEU A 432 -20.30 -22.61 3.75
CA LEU A 432 -19.02 -22.77 3.04
C LEU A 432 -17.83 -22.95 3.99
N GLY A 433 -18.00 -22.61 5.27
CA GLY A 433 -17.03 -22.92 6.32
C GLY A 433 -16.94 -21.85 7.41
N SER A 434 -16.20 -22.14 8.47
CA SER A 434 -15.96 -21.26 9.62
C SER A 434 -14.60 -20.54 9.56
N GLY A 435 -14.35 -19.61 10.48
CA GLY A 435 -13.06 -18.89 10.60
C GLY A 435 -12.96 -17.57 9.81
N TRP A 436 -14.07 -17.10 9.25
CA TRP A 436 -14.16 -15.88 8.45
C TRP A 436 -14.42 -14.61 9.27
N GLY A 437 -14.69 -14.73 10.57
CA GLY A 437 -14.98 -13.58 11.45
C GLY A 437 -13.82 -12.58 11.58
N GLY A 438 -12.60 -12.99 11.21
CA GLY A 438 -11.42 -12.14 11.17
C GLY A 438 -11.20 -11.43 9.83
N ILE A 439 -12.16 -11.39 8.91
CA ILE A 439 -12.05 -10.72 7.61
C ILE A 439 -12.88 -9.44 7.63
N ARG A 440 -12.24 -8.27 7.42
CA ARG A 440 -12.91 -6.94 7.44
C ARG A 440 -13.42 -6.51 6.08
N SER A 441 -12.78 -7.00 5.02
CA SER A 441 -13.19 -6.77 3.64
C SER A 441 -13.11 -8.09 2.89
N LEU A 442 -14.15 -8.41 2.13
CA LEU A 442 -14.26 -9.60 1.31
C LEU A 442 -14.83 -9.15 -0.02
N THR A 443 -14.26 -9.61 -1.13
CA THR A 443 -14.77 -9.29 -2.45
C THR A 443 -14.53 -10.42 -3.43
N TYR A 444 -15.33 -10.43 -4.50
CA TYR A 444 -15.31 -11.41 -5.57
C TYR A 444 -14.41 -10.95 -6.71
N THR A 445 -13.46 -11.76 -7.15
CA THR A 445 -12.50 -11.32 -8.19
C THR A 445 -12.61 -12.09 -9.51
N GLY A 446 -13.65 -12.92 -9.67
CA GLY A 446 -13.62 -13.93 -10.73
C GLY A 446 -12.43 -14.87 -10.56
N ASP A 447 -12.02 -15.51 -11.64
CA ASP A 447 -10.86 -16.42 -11.63
C ASP A 447 -9.54 -15.62 -11.74
N ILE A 448 -8.85 -15.48 -10.61
CA ILE A 448 -7.51 -14.88 -10.53
C ILE A 448 -6.41 -15.93 -10.35
N THR A 449 -6.77 -17.20 -10.20
CA THR A 449 -5.82 -18.31 -10.11
C THR A 449 -5.59 -19.01 -11.45
N GLY A 450 -6.42 -18.73 -12.46
CA GLY A 450 -6.37 -19.31 -13.80
C GLY A 450 -6.89 -20.74 -13.85
N ASP A 451 -7.77 -21.13 -12.92
CA ASP A 451 -8.30 -22.49 -12.78
C ASP A 451 -9.78 -22.63 -13.21
N ASP A 452 -10.28 -21.63 -13.92
CA ASP A 452 -11.64 -21.42 -14.41
C ASP A 452 -12.71 -21.44 -13.29
N LYS A 453 -12.31 -21.23 -12.03
CA LYS A 453 -13.24 -21.07 -10.90
C LYS A 453 -13.08 -19.71 -10.28
N SER A 454 -14.19 -19.20 -9.78
CA SER A 454 -14.18 -17.90 -9.14
C SER A 454 -13.53 -17.92 -7.77
N ASP A 455 -12.71 -16.91 -7.52
CA ASP A 455 -11.96 -16.73 -6.30
C ASP A 455 -12.51 -15.58 -5.45
N LEU A 456 -12.15 -15.61 -4.16
CA LEU A 456 -12.36 -14.48 -3.27
C LEU A 456 -11.04 -13.85 -2.87
N ILE A 457 -11.06 -12.53 -2.69
CA ILE A 457 -10.03 -11.82 -1.96
C ILE A 457 -10.61 -11.33 -0.64
N GLY A 458 -9.90 -11.64 0.45
CA GLY A 458 -10.24 -11.19 1.79
C GLY A 458 -9.09 -10.47 2.47
N VAL A 459 -9.37 -9.33 3.10
CA VAL A 459 -8.42 -8.61 3.96
C VAL A 459 -8.70 -8.96 5.42
N GLN A 460 -7.68 -9.49 6.08
CA GLN A 460 -7.77 -9.88 7.48
C GLN A 460 -7.77 -8.65 8.40
N SER A 461 -8.77 -8.58 9.28
CA SER A 461 -9.10 -7.41 10.10
C SER A 461 -7.97 -6.91 10.98
N ASN A 462 -7.21 -7.83 11.58
CA ASN A 462 -6.21 -7.52 12.59
C ASN A 462 -4.78 -7.40 12.03
N THR A 463 -4.53 -7.84 10.80
CA THR A 463 -3.19 -7.85 10.21
C THR A 463 -3.08 -7.03 8.93
N GLY A 464 -4.21 -6.68 8.30
CA GLY A 464 -4.24 -6.06 6.98
C GLY A 464 -3.60 -6.91 5.89
N VAL A 465 -3.47 -8.22 6.12
CA VAL A 465 -2.98 -9.17 5.13
C VAL A 465 -4.13 -9.51 4.20
N MET A 466 -3.88 -9.35 2.91
CA MET A 466 -4.76 -9.75 1.83
C MET A 466 -4.46 -11.19 1.46
N TYR A 467 -5.51 -12.01 1.41
CA TYR A 467 -5.44 -13.40 0.97
C TYR A 467 -6.34 -13.62 -0.23
N VAL A 468 -5.92 -14.51 -1.12
CA VAL A 468 -6.78 -15.16 -2.10
C VAL A 468 -7.29 -16.48 -1.54
N TYR A 469 -8.56 -16.78 -1.81
CA TYR A 469 -9.24 -18.03 -1.50
C TYR A 469 -9.67 -18.65 -2.82
N ALA A 470 -8.89 -19.61 -3.31
CA ALA A 470 -9.13 -20.19 -4.62
C ALA A 470 -10.45 -20.96 -4.66
N GLY A 471 -11.25 -20.79 -5.71
CA GLY A 471 -12.52 -21.49 -5.89
C GLY A 471 -12.38 -23.01 -5.93
N ARG A 472 -13.42 -23.72 -5.47
CA ARG A 472 -13.56 -25.18 -5.63
C ARG A 472 -14.99 -25.51 -6.01
N ALA A 473 -15.23 -26.73 -6.48
CA ALA A 473 -16.58 -27.23 -6.77
C ALA A 473 -17.53 -27.09 -5.56
N THR A 474 -16.97 -27.15 -4.34
CA THR A 474 -17.69 -26.79 -3.12
C THR A 474 -16.76 -25.96 -2.23
N GLY A 475 -17.09 -24.68 -2.04
CA GLY A 475 -16.35 -23.77 -1.16
C GLY A 475 -15.00 -23.32 -1.73
N PHE A 476 -13.99 -23.17 -0.88
CA PHE A 476 -12.70 -22.57 -1.23
C PHE A 476 -11.51 -23.41 -0.75
N ALA A 477 -10.39 -23.24 -1.43
CA ALA A 477 -9.10 -23.78 -1.01
C ALA A 477 -8.56 -23.09 0.25
N ALA A 478 -7.48 -23.66 0.80
CA ALA A 478 -6.70 -22.97 1.81
C ALA A 478 -6.21 -21.63 1.26
N ARG A 479 -6.38 -20.58 2.06
CA ARG A 479 -6.03 -19.22 1.66
C ARG A 479 -4.54 -19.07 1.37
N VAL A 480 -4.19 -18.32 0.34
CA VAL A 480 -2.81 -17.96 0.00
C VAL A 480 -2.62 -16.46 0.21
N GLN A 481 -1.55 -16.07 0.87
CA GLN A 481 -1.24 -14.65 1.09
C GLN A 481 -0.87 -14.00 -0.25
N LEU A 482 -1.56 -12.92 -0.60
CA LEU A 482 -1.23 -12.10 -1.78
C LEU A 482 -0.27 -10.98 -1.39
N THR A 483 -0.67 -10.16 -0.42
CA THR A 483 0.11 -8.99 0.02
C THR A 483 -0.29 -8.58 1.43
N SER A 484 0.38 -7.59 2.00
CA SER A 484 0.10 -6.99 3.30
C SER A 484 -0.10 -5.48 3.17
N GLY A 485 -0.34 -4.80 4.30
CA GLY A 485 -0.40 -3.34 4.32
C GLY A 485 -1.79 -2.75 4.11
N TRP A 486 -2.84 -3.56 4.01
CA TRP A 486 -4.24 -3.10 3.89
C TRP A 486 -4.84 -2.89 5.29
N ASN A 487 -4.41 -1.84 6.00
CA ASN A 487 -4.79 -1.60 7.41
C ASN A 487 -5.84 -0.50 7.61
N GLY A 488 -6.50 -0.05 6.53
CA GLY A 488 -7.45 1.07 6.58
C GLY A 488 -8.74 0.82 7.35
#